data_AF-A0AAF0I2F3-F1
#
_entry.id   AF-A0AAF0I2F3-F1
#
_cell.length_a   1.000
_cell.length_b   1.000
_cell.length_c   1.000
_cell.angle_alpha   90.00
_cell.angle_beta   90.00
_cell.angle_gamma   90.00
#
_symmetry.space_group_name_H-M   'P 1'
#
loop_
_entity.id
_entity.type
_entity.pdbx_description
1 polymer ?
#
loop_
_entity_poly.entity_id
_entity_poly.type
_entity_poly.pdbx_seq_one_letter_code
_entity_poly.pdbx_strand_id
1 'polypeptide(L)' 'MDWFFYAVALPFALLFLASAAYALHWAAKNGQLKEFEKGAASIFDEEEPVGKQTDFFPPKR' A
#
# COMPACT_ATOMS: atom_id res chain seq x y z
N MET A 1 18.20 -26.00 18.59
CA MET A 1 17.03 -25.52 17.82
C MET A 1 16.24 -26.75 17.41
N ASP A 2 15.03 -26.90 17.95
CA ASP A 2 14.24 -28.11 17.74
C ASP A 2 13.68 -28.15 16.33
N TRP A 3 13.98 -29.21 15.58
CA TRP A 3 13.49 -29.45 14.22
C TRP A 3 11.96 -29.37 14.11
N PHE A 4 11.25 -29.68 15.19
CA PHE A 4 9.81 -29.53 15.31
C PHE A 4 9.35 -28.09 15.08
N PHE A 5 10.06 -27.09 15.61
CA PHE A 5 9.73 -25.68 15.41
C PHE A 5 9.75 -25.34 13.92
N TYR A 6 10.80 -25.73 13.20
CA TYR A 6 10.90 -25.46 11.75
C TYR A 6 9.85 -26.22 10.94
N ALA A 7 9.53 -27.46 11.33
CA ALA A 7 8.50 -28.25 10.68
C ALA A 7 7.10 -27.62 10.77
N VAL A 8 6.83 -26.81 11.80
CA VAL A 8 5.56 -26.08 11.95
C VAL A 8 5.66 -24.67 11.37
N ALA A 9 6.73 -23.94 11.68
CA ALA A 9 6.89 -22.55 11.28
C ALA A 9 7.00 -22.38 9.76
N LEU A 10 7.71 -23.29 9.07
CA LEU A 10 7.95 -23.15 7.64
C LEU A 10 6.65 -23.33 6.81
N PRO A 11 5.82 -24.37 7.01
CA PRO A 11 4.52 -24.46 6.33
C PRO A 11 3.62 -23.27 6.62
N PHE A 12 3.60 -22.78 7.87
CA PHE A 12 2.78 -21.64 8.24
C PHE A 12 3.22 -20.36 7.51
N ALA A 13 4.53 -20.12 7.43
CA ALA A 13 5.09 -19.01 6.67
C ALA A 13 4.77 -19.11 5.17
N LEU A 14 4.88 -20.32 4.59
CA LEU A 14 4.54 -20.56 3.19
C LEU A 14 3.05 -20.34 2.91
N LEU A 15 2.17 -20.83 3.77
CA LEU A 15 0.72 -20.62 3.65
C LEU A 15 0.35 -19.15 3.78
N PHE A 16 0.94 -18.44 4.75
CA PHE A 16 0.74 -17.01 4.90
C PHE A 16 1.17 -16.25 3.65
N LEU A 17 2.39 -16.50 3.14
CA LEU A 17 2.89 -15.86 1.93
C LEU A 17 2.02 -16.17 0.71
N ALA A 18 1.62 -17.43 0.53
CA ALA A 18 0.74 -17.85 -0.55
C ALA A 18 -0.62 -17.14 -0.49
N SER A 19 -1.19 -17.00 0.72
CA SER A 19 -2.46 -16.30 0.92
C SER A 19 -2.34 -14.80 0.60
N ALA A 20 -1.25 -14.15 1.01
CA ALA A 20 -1.00 -12.74 0.72
C ALA A 20 -0.83 -12.51 -0.79
N ALA A 21 -0.04 -13.36 -1.47
CA ALA A 21 0.15 -13.30 -2.91
C ALA A 21 -1.17 -13.52 -3.67
N TYR A 22 -1.98 -14.49 -3.23
CA TYR A 22 -3.30 -14.74 -3.81
C TYR A 22 -4.25 -13.55 -3.62
N ALA A 23 -4.30 -12.98 -2.41
CA ALA A 23 -5.14 -11.82 -2.11
C ALA A 23 -4.72 -10.61 -2.95
N LEU A 24 -3.41 -10.37 -3.09
CA LEU A 24 -2.88 -9.30 -3.95
C LEU A 24 -3.25 -9.52 -5.42
N HIS A 25 -3.09 -10.75 -5.93
CA HIS A 25 -3.48 -11.11 -7.29
C HIS A 25 -4.98 -10.90 -7.52
N TRP A 26 -5.81 -11.33 -6.58
CA TRP A 26 -7.24 -11.12 -6.62
C TRP A 26 -7.59 -9.62 -6.62
N ALA A 27 -6.96 -8.82 -5.75
CA ALA A 27 -7.19 -7.37 -5.67
C ALA A 27 -6.83 -6.67 -6.99
N ALA A 28 -5.68 -7.04 -7.58
CA ALA A 28 -5.27 -6.53 -8.88
C ALA A 28 -6.27 -6.90 -9.98
N LYS A 29 -6.68 -8.18 -10.05
CA LYS A 29 -7.63 -8.67 -11.07
C LYS A 29 -9.02 -8.04 -10.95
N ASN A 30 -9.49 -7.81 -9.73
CA ASN A 30 -10.80 -7.20 -9.48
C ASN A 30 -10.77 -5.66 -9.50
N GLY A 31 -9.61 -5.06 -9.83
CA GLY A 31 -9.50 -3.63 -10.03
C GLY A 31 -9.45 -2.80 -8.74
N GLN A 32 -9.23 -3.43 -7.58
CA GLN A 32 -9.05 -2.72 -6.30
C GLN A 32 -7.81 -1.80 -6.32
N LEU A 33 -6.89 -2.05 -7.25
CA LEU A 33 -5.65 -1.30 -7.45
C LEU A 33 -5.71 -0.31 -8.64
N LYS A 34 -6.88 -0.09 -9.25
CA LYS A 34 -6.99 0.74 -10.48
C LYS A 34 -7.05 2.24 -10.20
N GLU A 35 -7.76 2.65 -9.16
CA GLU A 35 -8.14 4.05 -8.93
C GLU A 35 -7.29 4.72 -7.84
N PHE A 36 -5.99 4.38 -7.76
CA PHE A 36 -5.09 4.95 -6.76
C PHE A 36 -4.97 6.47 -6.87
N GLU A 37 -4.90 7.00 -8.08
CA GLU A 37 -4.84 8.45 -8.31
C GLU A 37 -6.09 9.16 -7.79
N LYS A 38 -7.27 8.57 -7.99
CA LYS A 38 -8.53 9.12 -7.48
C LYS A 38 -8.57 9.14 -5.95
N GLY A 39 -8.08 8.07 -5.30
CA GLY A 39 -7.92 8.04 -3.86
C GLY A 39 -6.93 9.10 -3.35
N ALA A 40 -5.78 9.23 -4.00
CA ALA A 40 -4.78 10.23 -3.66
C ALA A 40 -5.31 11.67 -3.84
N ALA A 41 -6.10 11.92 -4.88
CA ALA A 41 -6.70 13.23 -5.15
C ALA A 41 -7.87 13.57 -4.19
N SER A 42 -8.45 12.59 -3.49
CA SER A 42 -9.62 12.82 -2.63
C SER A 42 -9.36 13.64 -1.37
N ILE A 43 -8.09 13.89 -1.03
CA ILE A 43 -7.71 14.74 0.10
C ILE A 43 -7.81 16.23 -0.24
N PHE A 44 -7.76 16.57 -1.53
CA PHE A 44 -7.81 17.95 -2.01
C PHE A 44 -9.27 18.34 -2.20
N ASP A 45 -9.61 19.57 -1.84
CA ASP A 45 -10.90 20.16 -2.16
C ASP A 45 -10.90 20.80 -3.57
N GLU A 46 -11.99 21.51 -3.91
CA GLU A 46 -12.14 22.13 -5.23
C GLU A 46 -11.19 23.32 -5.46
N GLU A 47 -10.64 23.91 -4.38
CA GLU A 47 -9.81 25.11 -4.43
C GLU A 47 -8.30 24.77 -4.37
N GLU A 48 -7.95 23.61 -3.81
CA GLU A 48 -6.56 23.18 -3.61
C GLU A 48 -5.91 22.61 -4.88
N PRO A 49 -4.71 23.10 -5.27
CA PRO A 49 -4.04 22.63 -6.48
C PRO A 49 -3.26 21.31 -6.26
N VAL A 50 -3.70 20.23 -6.90
CA VAL A 50 -2.97 18.96 -6.93
C VAL A 50 -1.60 19.11 -7.59
N GLY A 51 -0.54 18.67 -6.91
CA GLY A 51 0.82 18.63 -7.45
C GLY A 51 1.55 19.98 -7.47
N LYS A 52 0.99 21.04 -6.86
CA LYS A 52 1.68 22.33 -6.70
C LYS A 52 2.01 22.59 -5.24
N GLN A 53 3.26 22.97 -4.97
CA GLN A 53 3.65 23.47 -3.66
C GLN A 53 3.00 24.83 -3.41
N THR A 54 2.23 24.94 -2.33
CA THR A 54 1.58 26.18 -1.89
C THR A 54 2.27 26.82 -0.69
N ASP A 55 3.03 26.05 0.08
CA ASP A 55 3.76 26.53 1.26
C ASP A 55 5.19 26.95 0.91
N PHE A 56 5.59 28.13 1.40
CA PHE A 56 6.92 28.71 1.16
C PHE A 56 7.47 29.31 2.46
N PHE A 57 8.76 29.09 2.71
CA PHE A 57 9.45 29.82 3.77
C PHE A 57 9.48 31.32 3.45
N PRO A 58 9.28 32.20 4.45
CA PRO A 58 9.31 33.64 4.24
C PRO A 58 10.69 34.10 3.74
N PRO A 59 10.75 35.17 2.93
CA PRO A 59 12.02 35.74 2.48
C PRO A 59 12.85 36.25 3.66
N LYS A 60 14.18 36.20 3.53
CA LYS A 60 15.08 36.81 4.51
C LYS A 60 14.84 38.32 4.54
N ARG A 61 14.70 38.86 5.77
CA ARG A 61 14.64 40.31 6.04
C ARG A 61 15.97 40.98 5.74
#